data_AF-A0A667YYK6-F1
#
_entry.id   AF-A0A667YYK6-F1
#
_cell.length_a   1.000
_cell.length_b   1.000
_cell.length_c   1.000
_cell.angle_alpha   90.00
_cell.angle_beta   90.00
_cell.angle_gamma   90.00
#
_symmetry.space_group_name_H-M   'P 1'
#
loop_
_entity.id
_entity.type
_entity.pdbx_description
1 polymer ?
#
loop_
_entity_poly.entity_id
_entity_poly.type
_entity_poly.pdbx_seq_one_letter_code
_entity_poly.pdbx_strand_id
1 'polypeptide(L)' 'MRRVRRRGGNKEKVFGCDLLEHLTASCQEVPQVLRSCSEFIEQHGIVDGIYRLSGVSSNIQKLR' A
#
# COMPACT_ATOMS: atom_id res chain seq x y z
N MET A 1 8.72 30.63 -2.97
CA MET A 1 9.02 29.86 -4.19
C MET A 1 8.38 28.47 -4.09
N ARG A 2 7.27 28.21 -4.80
CA ARG A 2 6.67 26.86 -4.86
C ARG A 2 7.55 25.98 -5.75
N ARG A 3 8.26 25.00 -5.17
CA ARG A 3 8.93 23.95 -5.95
C ARG A 3 7.85 23.12 -6.65
N VAL A 4 7.67 23.37 -7.95
CA VAL A 4 6.95 22.46 -8.84
C VAL A 4 7.73 21.16 -8.86
N ARG A 5 7.27 20.17 -8.08
CA ARG A 5 7.78 18.80 -8.16
C ARG A 5 7.45 18.30 -9.56
N ARG A 6 8.46 18.26 -10.43
CA ARG A 6 8.41 17.57 -11.72
C ARG A 6 7.81 16.19 -11.47
N ARG A 7 6.66 15.90 -12.10
CA ARG A 7 6.07 14.55 -12.17
C ARG A 7 7.05 13.67 -12.95
N GLY A 8 8.09 13.20 -12.27
CA GLY A 8 8.96 12.16 -12.78
C GLY A 8 8.17 10.87 -12.88
N GLY A 9 8.23 10.24 -14.07
CA GLY A 9 7.85 8.88 -14.43
C GLY A 9 6.71 8.23 -13.65
N ASN A 10 5.66 7.86 -14.39
CA ASN A 10 4.51 7.07 -13.95
C ASN A 10 4.92 5.65 -13.46
N LYS A 11 5.66 5.57 -12.35
CA LYS A 11 5.65 4.38 -11.50
C LYS A 11 4.33 4.48 -10.75
N GLU A 12 3.38 3.60 -11.05
CA GLU A 12 2.05 3.56 -10.44
C GLU A 12 2.18 3.73 -8.93
N LYS A 13 1.82 4.92 -8.43
CA LYS A 13 1.87 5.18 -7.00
C LYS A 13 0.72 4.42 -6.36
N VAL A 14 1.03 3.35 -5.65
CA VAL A 14 0.04 2.59 -4.87
C VAL A 14 -0.33 3.33 -3.58
N PHE A 15 0.63 4.06 -2.99
CA PHE A 15 0.42 4.77 -1.72
C PHE A 15 0.19 6.27 -1.93
N GLY A 16 -0.87 6.79 -1.29
CA GLY A 16 -1.22 8.22 -1.33
C GLY A 16 -1.83 8.68 -2.66
N CYS A 17 -2.30 7.74 -3.50
CA CYS A 17 -3.13 8.04 -4.67
C CYS A 17 -4.62 8.07 -4.31
N ASP A 18 -5.43 8.61 -5.21
CA ASP A 18 -6.88 8.45 -5.15
C ASP A 18 -7.26 6.98 -5.40
N LEU A 19 -8.21 6.46 -4.61
CA LEU A 19 -8.63 5.07 -4.70
C LEU A 19 -9.36 4.78 -6.02
N LEU A 20 -10.26 5.65 -6.46
CA LEU A 20 -11.03 5.45 -7.68
C LEU A 20 -10.12 5.48 -8.92
N GLU A 21 -9.17 6.41 -8.96
CA GLU A 21 -8.15 6.45 -10.02
C GLU A 21 -7.34 5.15 -10.07
N HIS A 22 -6.91 4.63 -8.90
CA HIS A 22 -6.12 3.41 -8.82
C HIS A 22 -6.89 2.16 -9.27
N LEU A 23 -8.15 2.02 -8.84
CA LEU A 23 -9.02 0.91 -9.23
C LEU A 23 -9.36 0.95 -10.73
N THR A 24 -9.62 2.15 -11.26
CA THR A 24 -9.88 2.37 -12.69
C THR A 24 -8.66 2.04 -13.54
N ALA A 25 -7.46 2.45 -13.11
CA ALA A 25 -6.22 2.18 -13.83
C ALA A 25 -5.81 0.70 -13.79
N SER A 26 -6.04 0.02 -12.67
CA SER A 26 -5.68 -1.39 -12.49
C SER A 26 -6.75 -2.37 -12.98
N CYS A 27 -7.96 -1.90 -13.30
CA CYS A 27 -9.13 -2.73 -13.61
C CYS A 27 -9.42 -3.76 -12.50
N GLN A 28 -9.29 -3.35 -11.24
CA GLN A 28 -9.55 -4.20 -10.09
C GLN A 28 -10.61 -3.58 -9.19
N GLU A 29 -11.40 -4.41 -8.50
CA GLU A 29 -12.39 -3.96 -7.50
C GLU A 29 -11.75 -3.68 -6.13
N VAL A 30 -10.60 -4.30 -5.86
CA VAL A 30 -9.82 -4.13 -4.62
C VAL A 30 -8.35 -3.98 -5.01
N PRO A 31 -7.59 -3.05 -4.41
CA PRO A 31 -6.16 -2.91 -4.68
C PRO A 31 -5.41 -4.21 -4.36
N GLN A 32 -4.53 -4.65 -5.26
CA GLN A 32 -3.75 -5.88 -5.08
C GLN A 32 -2.99 -5.93 -3.74
N VAL A 33 -2.42 -4.81 -3.30
CA VAL A 33 -1.69 -4.74 -2.02
C VAL A 33 -2.59 -5.11 -0.82
N LEU A 34 -3.87 -4.75 -0.85
CA LEU A 34 -4.79 -5.10 0.23
C LEU A 34 -5.09 -6.60 0.22
N ARG A 35 -5.34 -7.19 -0.95
CA ARG A 35 -5.54 -8.64 -1.09
C ARG A 35 -4.35 -9.43 -0.57
N SER A 36 -3.15 -9.12 -1.06
CA SER A 36 -1.93 -9.85 -0.66
C SER A 36 -1.62 -9.70 0.83
N CYS A 37 -1.82 -8.53 1.42
CA CYS A 37 -1.63 -8.33 2.86
C CYS A 37 -2.66 -9.12 3.68
N SER A 38 -3.95 -9.08 3.29
CA SER A 38 -5.01 -9.82 3.97
C SER A 38 -4.77 -11.33 3.92
N GLU A 39 -4.51 -11.88 2.73
CA GLU A 39 -4.20 -13.31 2.54
C GLU A 39 -3.00 -13.75 3.38
N PHE A 40 -1.94 -12.95 3.41
CA PHE A 40 -0.75 -13.26 4.19
C PHE A 40 -1.04 -13.28 5.70
N ILE A 41 -1.82 -12.32 6.21
CA ILE A 41 -2.18 -12.25 7.63
C ILE A 41 -3.13 -13.40 8.00
N GLU A 42 -4.07 -13.76 7.14
CA GLU A 42 -4.95 -14.92 7.36
C GLU A 42 -4.18 -16.23 7.47
N GLN A 43 -3.14 -16.40 6.65
CA GLN A 43 -2.31 -17.61 6.65
C GLN A 43 -1.26 -17.64 7.76
N HIS A 44 -0.67 -16.50 8.14
CA HIS A 44 0.55 -16.46 8.96
C HIS A 44 0.48 -15.50 10.16
N GLY A 45 -0.51 -14.61 10.21
CA GLY A 45 -0.53 -13.43 11.08
C GLY A 45 -1.60 -13.45 12.17
N ILE A 46 -2.38 -14.52 12.31
CA ILE A 46 -3.39 -14.63 13.37
C ILE A 46 -2.69 -14.91 14.70
N VAL A 47 -2.25 -13.84 15.35
CA VAL A 47 -1.51 -13.84 16.63
C VAL A 47 -2.07 -12.80 17.59
N ASP A 48 -1.71 -12.93 18.88
CA ASP A 48 -2.12 -11.95 19.89
C ASP A 48 -1.64 -10.54 19.57
N GLY A 49 -2.60 -9.61 19.50
CA GLY A 49 -2.32 -8.21 19.19
C GLY A 49 -2.02 -7.93 17.71
N ILE A 50 -2.43 -8.82 16.79
CA ILE A 50 -2.51 -8.50 15.36
C ILE A 50 -3.24 -7.16 15.13
N TYR A 51 -2.73 -6.36 14.21
CA TYR A 51 -3.13 -4.97 13.94
C TYR A 51 -2.94 -3.95 15.09
N ARG A 52 -2.63 -4.38 16.32
CA ARG A 52 -2.39 -3.50 17.48
C ARG A 52 -0.91 -3.26 17.75
N LEU A 53 -0.09 -4.32 17.69
CA LEU A 53 1.34 -4.23 17.93
C LEU A 53 2.04 -3.62 16.72
N SER A 54 2.90 -2.63 16.96
CA SER A 54 3.63 -1.92 15.90
C SER A 54 4.68 -2.80 15.26
N GLY A 55 4.69 -2.84 13.92
CA GLY A 55 5.78 -3.41 13.15
C GLY A 55 7.04 -2.54 13.13
N VAL A 56 8.13 -3.09 12.60
CA VAL A 56 9.41 -2.38 12.46
C VAL A 56 9.32 -1.33 11.35
N SER A 57 9.43 -0.04 11.69
CA SER A 57 9.26 1.08 10.76
C SER A 57 10.14 1.00 9.49
N SER A 58 11.40 0.58 9.63
CA SER A 58 12.32 0.44 8.49
C SER A 58 11.90 -0.68 7.52
N ASN A 59 11.26 -1.75 7.99
CA ASN A 59 10.71 -2.79 7.14
C ASN A 59 9.48 -2.28 6.38
N ILE A 60 8.60 -1.53 7.06
CA ILE A 60 7.40 -0.94 6.44
C ILE A 60 7.80 0.07 5.35
N GLN A 61 8.82 0.90 5.57
CA GLN A 61 9.30 1.84 4.55
C GLN A 61 9.90 1.14 3.31
N LYS A 62 10.48 -0.06 3.47
CA LYS A 62 11.00 -0.84 2.33
C LYS A 62 9.90 -1.52 1.53
N LEU A 63 8.78 -1.87 2.17
CA LEU A 63 7.62 -2.47 1.52
C LEU A 63 6.79 -1.44 0.72
N ARG A 64 6.87 -0.16 1.11
CA ARG A 64 6.14 0.96 0.51
C ARG A 64 6.84 1.53 -0.73
#